data_AF-X1K401-F1
#
_entry.id   AF-X1K401-F1
#
_cell.length_a   1.000
_cell.length_b   1.000
_cell.length_c   1.000
_cell.angle_alpha   90.00
_cell.angle_beta   90.00
_cell.angle_gamma   90.00
#
_symmetry.space_group_name_H-M   'P 1'
#
loop_
_entity.id
_entity.type
_entity.pdbx_description
1 polymer ?
#
loop_
_entity_poly.entity_id
_entity_poly.type
_entity_poly.pdbx_seq_one_letter_code
_entity_poly.pdbx_strand_id
1 'polypeptide(L)' 'MHIAKGGYRKDLKQYFRSKMEANVVRYLNLRECAWEYEPFEYCFDKIKRGQRYYKPDFV' A
#
# COMPACT_ATOMS: atom_id res chain seq x y z
N MET A 1 12.50 9.62 16.32
CA MET A 1 11.71 8.59 15.61
C MET A 1 10.96 9.28 14.47
N HIS A 2 11.42 9.17 13.22
CA HIS A 2 10.69 9.70 12.06
C HIS A 2 9.47 8.79 11.84
N ILE A 3 8.37 9.08 12.51
CA ILE A 3 7.10 8.39 12.27
C ILE A 3 6.68 8.79 10.85
N ALA A 4 6.54 7.81 9.96
CA ALA A 4 5.98 8.05 8.64
C ALA A 4 4.56 8.61 8.83
N LYS A 5 4.36 9.89 8.52
CA LYS A 5 3.05 10.52 8.64
C LYS A 5 2.22 10.19 7.40
N GLY A 6 1.19 9.37 7.60
CA GLY A 6 0.14 9.15 6.61
C GLY A 6 -0.69 10.41 6.37
N GLY A 7 -1.47 10.41 5.30
CA GLY A 7 -2.43 11.47 5.04
C GLY A 7 -3.15 11.34 3.72
N TYR A 8 -4.28 12.03 3.63
CA TYR A 8 -5.04 12.14 2.40
C TYR A 8 -4.26 12.95 1.36
N ARG A 9 -4.34 12.54 0.10
CA ARG A 9 -3.71 13.18 -1.05
C ARG A 9 -4.79 13.64 -1.99
N LYS A 10 -4.97 14.96 -2.11
CA LYS A 10 -6.04 15.56 -2.92
C LYS A 10 -5.90 15.21 -4.41
N ASP A 11 -4.66 15.15 -4.90
CA ASP A 11 -4.32 14.78 -6.28
C ASP A 11 -4.69 13.33 -6.61
N LEU A 12 -4.52 12.42 -5.64
CA LEU A 12 -4.84 10.99 -5.79
C LEU A 12 -6.22 10.61 -5.27
N LYS A 13 -6.94 11.57 -4.66
CA LYS A 13 -8.24 11.40 -3.98
C LYS A 13 -8.28 10.23 -2.98
N GLN A 14 -7.14 9.92 -2.36
CA GLN A 14 -6.98 8.74 -1.53
C GLN A 14 -6.06 8.97 -0.34
N TYR A 15 -6.26 8.20 0.74
CA TYR A 15 -5.38 8.17 1.90
C TYR A 15 -4.24 7.15 1.70
N PHE A 16 -3.02 7.55 2.06
CA PHE A 16 -1.84 6.68 2.10
C PHE A 16 -1.18 6.74 3.48
N ARG A 17 -0.62 5.63 3.94
CA ARG A 17 0.05 5.52 5.24
C ARG A 17 1.41 6.23 5.25
N SER A 18 1.98 6.49 4.08
CA SER A 18 3.25 7.19 3.95
C SER A 18 3.31 8.13 2.74
N LYS A 19 4.34 8.99 2.74
CA LYS A 19 4.70 9.78 1.55
C LYS A 19 5.23 8.91 0.42
N MET A 20 5.91 7.80 0.75
CA MET A 20 6.54 6.90 -0.21
C MET A 20 5.48 6.18 -1.06
N GLU A 21 4.46 5.59 -0.41
CA GLU A 21 3.32 4.95 -1.09
C GLU A 21 2.63 5.90 -2.08
N ALA A 22 2.33 7.13 -1.64
CA ALA A 22 1.75 8.14 -2.52
C ALA A 22 2.64 8.48 -3.73
N ASN A 23 3.96 8.45 -3.57
CA ASN A 23 4.89 8.70 -4.68
C ASN A 23 4.97 7.50 -5.63
N VAL A 24 4.89 6.27 -5.13
CA VAL A 24 4.79 5.07 -5.97
C VAL A 24 3.56 5.15 -6.84
N VAL A 25 2.39 5.48 -6.28
CA VAL A 25 1.16 5.68 -7.06
C VAL A 25 1.31 6.75 -8.14
N ARG A 26 1.93 7.89 -7.82
CA ARG A 26 2.18 8.93 -8.82
C ARG A 26 3.05 8.43 -9.97
N TYR A 27 4.08 7.64 -9.65
CA TYR A 27 4.91 7.01 -10.65
C TYR A 27 4.14 5.99 -11.49
N LEU A 28 3.31 5.14 -10.87
CA LEU A 28 2.46 4.18 -11.59
C LEU A 28 1.46 4.88 -12.53
N ASN A 29 0.81 5.96 -12.06
CA ASN A 29 -0.05 6.80 -12.89
C ASN A 29 0.71 7.42 -14.07
N LEU A 30 1.94 7.92 -13.85
CA LEU A 30 2.80 8.46 -14.91
C LEU A 30 3.17 7.39 -15.95
N ARG A 31 3.28 6.13 -15.53
CA ARG A 31 3.60 4.99 -16.40
C ARG A 31 2.35 4.31 -16.97
N GLU A 32 1.17 4.86 -16.69
CA GLU A 32 -0.13 4.32 -17.11
C GLU A 32 -0.34 2.86 -16.66
N CYS A 33 0.27 2.48 -15.53
CA CYS A 33 0.08 1.16 -14.93
C CYS A 33 -1.19 1.16 -14.07
N ALA A 34 -2.03 0.15 -14.24
CA ALA A 34 -3.09 -0.12 -13.28
C ALA A 34 -2.48 -0.48 -11.92
N TRP A 35 -3.15 -0.05 -10.84
CA TRP A 35 -2.76 -0.39 -9.48
C TRP A 35 -3.99 -0.43 -8.59
N GLU A 36 -3.96 -1.30 -7.60
CA GLU A 36 -4.93 -1.33 -6.50
C GLU A 36 -4.18 -1.19 -5.16
N TYR A 37 -4.68 -0.34 -4.27
CA TYR A 37 -4.04 -0.11 -2.97
C TYR A 37 -4.65 -0.98 -1.89
N GLU A 38 -3.81 -1.76 -1.21
CA GLU A 38 -4.22 -2.63 -0.12
C GLU A 38 -5.43 -3.55 -0.45
N PRO A 39 -5.48 -4.20 -1.63
CA PRO A 39 -6.72 -4.78 -2.17
C PRO A 39 -7.21 -6.03 -1.43
N PHE A 40 -6.28 -6.84 -0.91
CA PHE A 40 -6.62 -8.07 -0.21
C PHE A 40 -5.59 -8.39 0.87
N GLU A 41 -5.99 -9.23 1.81
CA GLU A 41 -5.11 -9.81 2.82
C GLU A 41 -4.86 -11.27 2.47
N TYR A 42 -3.59 -11.63 2.30
CA TYR A 42 -3.20 -13.00 2.00
C TYR A 42 -2.95 -13.78 3.29
N CYS A 43 -3.68 -14.88 3.48
CA CYS A 43 -3.49 -15.80 4.60
C CYS A 43 -2.60 -16.99 4.19
N PHE A 44 -1.55 -17.25 4.96
CA PHE A 44 -0.69 -18.41 4.81
C PHE A 44 -1.19 -19.56 5.70
N ASP A 45 -2.16 -20.33 5.20
CA ASP A 45 -2.84 -21.39 5.96
C ASP A 45 -1.91 -22.48 6.52
N LYS A 46 -0.75 -22.67 5.89
CA LYS A 46 0.25 -23.66 6.29
C LYS A 46 1.14 -23.20 7.46
N ILE A 47 1.17 -21.89 7.77
CA ILE A 47 1.97 -21.34 8.86
C ILE A 47 1.19 -21.46 10.17
N LYS A 48 1.65 -22.32 11.09
CA LYS A 48 0.96 -22.60 12.36
C LYS A 48 1.37 -21.69 13.54
N ARG A 49 2.48 -20.95 13.45
CA ARG A 49 2.92 -19.99 14.48
C ARG A 49 3.65 -18.81 13.82
N GLY A 50 3.47 -17.60 14.34
CA GLY A 50 4.08 -16.38 13.79
C GLY A 50 3.14 -15.57 12.89
N GLN A 51 3.71 -14.74 12.02
CA GLN A 51 2.96 -13.85 11.12
C GLN A 51 2.38 -14.66 9.96
N ARG A 52 1.04 -14.79 9.95
CA ARG A 52 0.29 -15.59 8.97
C ARG A 52 -0.38 -14.77 7.88
N TYR A 53 -0.34 -13.46 8.01
CA TYR A 53 -1.04 -12.56 7.11
C TYR A 53 -0.05 -11.60 6.45
N TYR A 54 -0.19 -11.45 5.15
CA TYR A 54 0.50 -10.44 4.37
C TYR A 54 -0.52 -9.60 3.62
N LYS A 55 -0.45 -8.29 3.83
CA LYS A 55 -1.24 -7.34 3.09
C LYS A 55 -0.30 -6.56 2.16
N PRO A 56 -0.32 -6.84 0.85
CA PRO A 56 0.47 -6.05 -0.10
C PRO A 56 -0.03 -4.62 -0.13
N ASP A 57 0.90 -3.68 -0.31
CA ASP A 57 0.58 -2.25 -0.40
C ASP A 57 -0.04 -1.91 -1.77
N PHE A 58 0.44 -2.57 -2.82
CA PHE A 58 -0.01 -2.38 -4.21
C PHE A 58 -0.06 -3.72 -4.94
N VAL A 59 -1.02 -3.87 -5.86
CA VAL A 59 -1.14 -4.99 -6.82
C VAL A 59 -1.36 -4.42 -8.21
#